data_AF-A0A369QLD4-F1
#
_entry.id   AF-A0A369QLD4-F1
#
_cell.length_a   1.000
_cell.length_b   1.000
_cell.length_c   1.000
_cell.angle_alpha   90.00
_cell.angle_beta   90.00
_cell.angle_gamma   90.00
#
_symmetry.space_group_name_H-M   'P 1'
#
loop_
_entity.id
_entity.type
_entity.pdbx_description
1 polymer ?
#
loop_
_entity_poly.entity_id
_entity_poly.type
_entity_poly.pdbx_seq_one_letter_code
_entity_poly.pdbx_strand_id
1 'polypeptide(L)'
;MKVYTTQPFQIVYSLFEHEYLGYLFESFVVQVNSKGQLTLQHQNVATKNADEFAGRLDATDFKLIHLTDQIQQDAILKKFSTKKLSVADFFLKTYDAEKGDKATQEAIDTYVQHQMAKILELLGGNKYLSWAKTANLPGSKFR
;
A
#
# COMPACT_ATOMS: atom_id res chain seq x y z
N MET A 1 16.17 2.44 4.73
CA MET A 1 17.16 1.65 5.50
C MET A 1 16.57 0.27 5.76
N LYS A 2 17.33 -0.84 5.74
CA LYS A 2 16.79 -2.20 5.96
C LYS A 2 16.38 -2.39 7.41
N VAL A 3 15.26 -3.06 7.70
CA VAL A 3 14.86 -3.40 9.08
C VAL A 3 15.58 -4.66 9.53
N TYR A 4 16.09 -4.70 10.77
CA TYR A 4 16.74 -5.88 11.32
C TYR A 4 15.69 -6.79 11.95
N THR A 5 15.48 -7.96 11.35
CA THR A 5 14.53 -8.98 11.83
C THR A 5 14.93 -9.60 13.17
N THR A 6 16.21 -9.46 13.55
CA THR A 6 16.76 -9.88 14.85
C THR A 6 16.47 -8.88 15.98
N GLN A 7 16.03 -7.67 15.66
CA GLN A 7 15.70 -6.62 16.62
C GLN A 7 14.18 -6.40 16.67
N PRO A 8 13.64 -5.75 17.72
CA PRO A 8 12.21 -5.49 17.79
C PRO A 8 11.70 -4.63 16.63
N PHE A 9 10.72 -5.13 15.88
CA PHE A 9 10.01 -4.37 14.85
C PHE A 9 8.50 -4.60 14.97
N GLN A 10 7.75 -3.76 14.28
CA GLN A 10 6.29 -3.81 14.19
C GLN A 10 5.84 -3.53 12.76
N ILE A 11 4.78 -4.20 12.31
CA ILE A 11 4.11 -3.89 11.04
C ILE A 11 3.15 -2.71 11.20
N VAL A 12 3.14 -1.85 10.19
CA VAL A 12 2.35 -0.63 10.09
C VAL A 12 1.72 -0.58 8.71
N TYR A 13 0.43 -0.29 8.66
CA TYR A 13 -0.32 -0.09 7.42
C TYR A 13 -0.53 1.41 7.23
N SER A 14 0.06 1.96 6.17
CA SER A 14 -0.02 3.37 5.83
C SER A 14 -0.97 3.58 4.66
N LEU A 15 -1.69 4.70 4.68
CA LEU A 15 -2.51 5.15 3.56
C LEU A 15 -1.68 6.12 2.71
N PHE A 16 -1.74 6.00 1.39
CA PHE A 16 -1.18 6.98 0.46
C PHE A 16 -2.19 7.32 -0.64
N GLU A 17 -2.06 8.49 -1.24
CA GLU A 17 -2.92 8.94 -2.33
C GLU A 17 -2.26 8.64 -3.67
N HIS A 18 -2.93 7.84 -4.49
CA HIS A 18 -2.56 7.53 -5.86
C HIS A 18 -3.39 8.38 -6.83
N GLU A 19 -2.73 8.99 -7.81
CA GLU A 19 -3.32 9.98 -8.74
C GLU A 19 -4.63 9.52 -9.38
N TYR A 20 -4.73 8.25 -9.76
CA TYR A 20 -5.93 7.70 -10.43
C TYR A 20 -6.80 6.80 -9.55
N LEU A 21 -6.23 6.22 -8.49
CA LEU A 21 -6.90 5.17 -7.69
C LEU A 21 -7.39 5.70 -6.34
N GLY A 22 -7.10 6.96 -6.03
CA GLY A 22 -7.38 7.56 -4.74
C GLY A 22 -6.52 6.94 -3.64
N TYR A 23 -7.11 6.78 -2.46
CA TYR A 23 -6.37 6.32 -1.28
C TYR A 23 -6.16 4.79 -1.27
N LEU A 24 -4.91 4.37 -1.17
CA LEU A 24 -4.50 2.97 -1.13
C LEU A 24 -3.69 2.66 0.13
N PHE A 25 -3.81 1.43 0.62
CA PHE A 25 -2.97 0.94 1.72
C PHE A 25 -1.65 0.36 1.22
N GLU A 26 -0.60 0.61 1.99
CA GLU A 26 0.72 0.03 1.82
C GLU A 26 1.24 -0.49 3.17
N SER A 27 1.94 -1.61 3.14
CA SER A 27 2.44 -2.31 4.33
C SER A 27 3.93 -2.04 4.55
N PHE A 28 4.29 -1.68 5.78
CA PHE A 28 5.67 -1.43 6.19
C PHE A 28 6.00 -2.15 7.48
N VAL A 29 7.23 -2.62 7.61
CA VAL A 29 7.80 -2.93 8.92
C VAL A 29 8.67 -1.78 9.38
N VAL A 30 8.59 -1.47 10.67
CA VAL A 30 9.28 -0.35 11.29
C VAL A 30 10.04 -0.87 12.51
N GLN A 31 11.33 -0.51 12.61
CA GLN A 31 12.13 -0.85 13.77
C GLN A 31 11.59 -0.12 15.01
N VAL A 32 11.50 -0.85 16.12
CA VAL A 32 11.07 -0.36 17.42
C VAL A 32 12.30 -0.22 18.32
N ASN A 33 12.44 0.93 18.96
CA ASN A 33 13.55 1.19 19.88
C ASN A 33 13.36 0.50 21.24
N SER A 34 14.35 0.59 22.14
CA SER A 34 14.29 0.02 23.49
C SER A 34 13.17 0.57 24.38
N LYS A 35 12.56 1.70 23.99
CA LYS A 35 11.41 2.32 24.68
C LYS A 35 10.07 1.93 24.06
N GLY A 36 10.05 1.02 23.08
CA GLY A 36 8.81 0.62 22.41
C GLY A 36 8.31 1.61 21.36
N GLN A 37 9.12 2.59 20.93
CA GLN A 37 8.71 3.62 19.98
C GLN A 37 9.12 3.24 18.55
N LEU A 38 8.24 3.54 17.59
CA LEU A 38 8.53 3.44 16.16
C LEU A 38 9.66 4.41 15.78
N THR A 39 10.59 3.95 14.95
CA THR A 39 11.72 4.74 14.47
C THR A 39 11.54 5.13 13.00
N LEU A 40 12.46 5.93 12.46
CA LEU A 40 12.52 6.25 11.02
C LEU A 40 13.09 5.09 10.18
N GLN A 41 13.50 3.99 10.79
CA GLN A 41 13.99 2.83 10.08
C GLN A 41 12.82 1.93 9.71
N HIS A 42 12.34 2.10 8.47
CA HIS A 42 11.23 1.34 7.91
C HIS A 42 11.59 0.70 6.57
N GLN A 43 10.87 -0.36 6.23
CA GLN A 43 11.00 -1.09 4.98
C GLN A 43 9.62 -1.53 4.49
N ASN A 44 9.36 -1.36 3.19
CA ASN A 44 8.13 -1.87 2.57
C ASN A 44 8.09 -3.40 2.65
N VAL A 45 6.91 -3.93 2.95
CA VAL A 45 6.64 -5.37 2.98
C VAL A 45 5.53 -5.69 1.99
N ALA A 46 5.79 -6.72 1.19
CA ALA A 46 4.90 -7.30 0.22
C ALA A 46 4.90 -8.83 0.40
N THR A 47 3.97 -9.52 -0.22
CA THR A 47 3.82 -10.99 -0.17
C THR A 47 5.14 -11.70 -0.49
N LYS A 48 5.94 -11.13 -1.39
CA LYS A 48 7.24 -11.67 -1.83
C LYS A 48 8.34 -11.68 -0.76
N ASN A 49 8.28 -10.81 0.26
CA ASN A 49 9.31 -10.68 1.29
C ASN A 49 8.75 -10.75 2.73
N ALA A 50 7.44 -10.93 2.89
CA ALA A 50 6.79 -11.02 4.20
C ALA A 50 7.35 -12.16 5.07
N ASP A 51 7.77 -13.27 4.45
CA ASP A 51 8.34 -14.42 5.16
C ASP A 51 9.62 -14.07 5.92
N GLU A 52 10.39 -13.06 5.48
CA GLU A 52 11.57 -12.58 6.20
C GLU A 52 11.20 -12.02 7.60
N PHE A 53 9.95 -11.59 7.77
CA PHE A 53 9.43 -10.94 8.98
C PHE A 53 8.47 -11.84 9.77
N ALA A 54 8.29 -13.09 9.35
CA ALA A 54 7.31 -14.03 9.92
C ALA A 54 7.39 -14.18 11.45
N GLY A 55 8.58 -14.01 12.04
CA GLY A 55 8.79 -14.11 13.49
C GLY A 55 7.99 -13.11 14.34
N ARG A 56 7.39 -12.08 13.73
CA ARG A 56 6.52 -11.10 14.42
C ARG A 56 5.24 -10.75 13.64
N LEU A 57 4.92 -11.51 12.60
CA LEU A 57 3.68 -11.35 11.83
C LEU A 57 2.72 -12.47 12.19
N ASP A 58 1.44 -12.15 12.31
CA ASP A 58 0.38 -13.14 12.49
C ASP A 58 -0.32 -13.48 11.16
N ALA A 59 -1.21 -14.47 11.17
CA ALA A 59 -1.96 -14.87 9.98
C ALA A 59 -2.83 -13.74 9.40
N THR A 60 -3.26 -12.78 10.21
CA THR A 60 -4.00 -11.61 9.75
C THR A 60 -3.08 -10.64 9.03
N ASP A 61 -1.83 -10.47 9.47
CA ASP A 61 -0.84 -9.63 8.80
C ASP A 61 -0.50 -10.15 7.40
N PHE A 62 -0.31 -11.45 7.25
CA PHE A 62 -0.10 -12.05 5.93
C PHE A 62 -1.30 -11.82 5.00
N LYS A 63 -2.53 -11.91 5.51
CA LYS A 63 -3.74 -11.59 4.73
C LYS A 63 -3.78 -10.12 4.33
N LEU A 64 -3.47 -9.22 5.26
CA LEU A 64 -3.46 -7.78 5.00
C LEU A 64 -2.40 -7.42 3.96
N ILE A 65 -1.16 -7.91 4.11
CA ILE A 65 -0.08 -7.72 3.12
C ILE A 65 -0.54 -8.18 1.73
N HIS A 66 -1.17 -9.35 1.66
CA HIS A 66 -1.68 -9.88 0.40
C HIS A 66 -2.76 -8.99 -0.23
N LEU A 67 -3.69 -8.47 0.56
CA LEU A 67 -4.71 -7.54 0.09
C LEU A 67 -4.11 -6.20 -0.36
N THR A 68 -3.12 -5.68 0.38
CA THR A 68 -2.42 -4.43 0.00
C THR A 68 -1.65 -4.58 -1.31
N ASP A 69 -1.04 -5.74 -1.57
CA ASP A 69 -0.35 -6.03 -2.82
C ASP A 69 -1.31 -6.08 -4.02
N GLN A 70 -2.53 -6.58 -3.80
CA GLN A 70 -3.54 -6.74 -4.86
C GLN A 70 -4.09 -5.41 -5.39
N ILE A 71 -3.99 -4.33 -4.62
CA ILE A 71 -4.45 -2.98 -5.01
C ILE A 71 -3.33 -2.08 -5.53
N GLN A 72 -2.08 -2.56 -5.55
CA GLN A 72 -0.97 -1.80 -6.12
C GLN A 72 -1.10 -1.65 -7.64
N GLN A 73 -0.55 -0.57 -8.18
CA GLN A 73 -0.61 -0.21 -9.59
C GLN A 73 -0.19 -1.36 -10.54
N ASP A 74 0.84 -2.13 -10.21
CA ASP A 74 1.30 -3.27 -11.00
C ASP A 74 0.31 -4.45 -10.97
N ALA A 75 -0.37 -4.67 -9.85
CA ALA A 75 -1.39 -5.70 -9.72
C ALA A 75 -2.67 -5.31 -10.47
N ILE A 76 -3.06 -4.03 -10.41
CA ILE A 76 -4.18 -3.49 -11.19
C ILE A 76 -3.90 -3.62 -12.69
N LEU A 77 -2.72 -3.19 -13.16
CA LEU A 77 -2.31 -3.36 -14.55
C LEU A 77 -2.43 -4.82 -15.00
N LYS A 78 -1.86 -5.76 -14.23
CA LYS A 78 -1.89 -7.20 -14.57
C LYS A 78 -3.29 -7.79 -14.60
N LYS A 79 -4.21 -7.23 -13.81
CA LYS A 79 -5.59 -7.72 -13.68
C LYS A 79 -6.51 -7.18 -14.77
N PHE A 80 -6.35 -5.90 -15.12
CA PHE A 80 -7.28 -5.19 -16.01
C PHE A 80 -6.71 -4.93 -17.40
N SER A 81 -5.42 -5.16 -17.63
CA SER A 81 -4.81 -5.08 -18.94
C SER A 81 -4.44 -6.45 -19.50
N THR A 82 -4.87 -6.71 -20.73
CA THR A 82 -4.42 -7.86 -21.53
C THR A 82 -3.16 -7.55 -22.33
N LYS A 83 -2.74 -6.27 -22.36
CA LYS A 83 -1.62 -5.78 -23.15
C LYS A 83 -0.39 -5.60 -22.28
N LYS A 84 0.79 -5.86 -22.86
CA LYS A 84 2.06 -5.46 -22.24
C LYS A 84 2.22 -3.95 -22.41
N LEU A 85 1.83 -3.20 -21.38
CA LEU A 85 1.98 -1.76 -21.28
C LEU A 85 2.78 -1.43 -20.02
N SER A 86 3.40 -0.24 -20.00
CA SER A 86 3.90 0.29 -18.74
C SER A 86 2.72 0.70 -17.85
N VAL A 87 2.94 0.76 -16.53
CA VAL A 87 1.94 1.22 -15.57
C VAL A 87 1.44 2.62 -15.94
N ALA A 88 2.36 3.55 -16.23
CA ALA A 88 2.02 4.92 -16.63
C ALA A 88 1.16 4.95 -17.91
N ASP A 89 1.53 4.22 -18.95
CA ASP A 89 0.76 4.18 -20.20
C ASP A 89 -0.62 3.59 -20.01
N PHE A 90 -0.76 2.59 -19.14
CA PHE A 90 -2.04 1.98 -18.85
C PHE A 90 -2.99 2.98 -18.17
N PHE A 91 -2.54 3.66 -17.12
CA PHE A 91 -3.37 4.64 -16.43
C PHE A 91 -3.67 5.85 -17.32
N LEU A 92 -2.67 6.38 -18.05
CA LEU A 92 -2.87 7.51 -18.96
C LEU A 92 -3.92 7.21 -20.03
N LYS A 93 -3.90 6.00 -20.62
CA LYS A 93 -4.90 5.59 -21.63
C LYS A 93 -6.25 5.28 -21.02
N THR A 94 -6.27 4.64 -19.86
CA THR A 94 -7.52 4.21 -19.21
C THR A 94 -8.29 5.41 -18.68
N TYR A 95 -7.59 6.40 -18.12
CA TYR A 95 -8.16 7.60 -17.49
C TYR A 95 -8.07 8.86 -18.37
N ASP A 96 -7.82 8.70 -19.67
CA ASP A 96 -7.86 9.81 -20.64
C ASP A 96 -9.26 10.47 -20.62
N ALA A 97 -9.30 11.80 -20.61
CA ALA A 97 -10.54 12.55 -20.46
C ALA A 97 -11.52 12.37 -21.64
N GLU A 98 -11.02 12.12 -22.85
CA GLU A 98 -11.83 12.00 -24.07
C GLU A 98 -11.99 10.54 -24.52
N LYS A 99 -10.92 9.75 -24.42
CA LYS A 99 -10.80 8.40 -24.96
C LYS A 99 -10.67 7.31 -23.89
N GLY A 100 -10.77 7.69 -22.62
CA GLY A 100 -10.67 6.77 -21.50
C GLY A 100 -11.76 5.70 -21.52
N ASP A 101 -11.42 4.51 -21.03
CA ASP A 101 -12.35 3.39 -20.92
C ASP A 101 -13.08 3.44 -19.58
N LYS A 102 -14.26 4.07 -19.58
CA LYS A 102 -15.10 4.21 -18.38
C LYS A 102 -15.51 2.88 -17.76
N ALA A 103 -15.74 1.85 -18.57
CA ALA A 103 -16.12 0.54 -18.05
C ALA A 103 -14.96 -0.09 -17.28
N THR A 104 -13.74 0.04 -17.81
CA THR A 104 -12.53 -0.40 -17.10
C THR A 104 -12.28 0.43 -15.85
N GLN A 105 -12.46 1.76 -15.89
CA GLN A 105 -12.35 2.63 -14.70
C GLN A 105 -13.30 2.19 -13.58
N GLU A 106 -14.59 1.99 -13.89
CA GLU A 106 -15.60 1.56 -12.90
C GLU A 106 -15.30 0.17 -12.33
N ALA A 107 -14.81 -0.74 -13.15
CA ALA A 107 -14.38 -2.06 -12.72
C ALA A 107 -13.16 -2.01 -11.79
N ILE A 108 -12.20 -1.12 -12.06
CA ILE A 108 -11.04 -0.87 -11.19
C ILE A 108 -11.51 -0.27 -9.86
N ASP A 109 -12.35 0.76 -9.89
CA ASP A 109 -12.86 1.42 -8.69
C ASP A 109 -13.61 0.44 -7.79
N THR A 110 -14.54 -0.33 -8.37
CA THR A 110 -15.30 -1.35 -7.64
C THR A 110 -14.37 -2.37 -7.01
N TYR A 111 -13.33 -2.80 -7.75
CA TYR A 111 -12.35 -3.75 -7.26
C TYR A 111 -11.52 -3.18 -6.10
N VAL A 112 -10.96 -1.98 -6.26
CA VAL A 112 -10.16 -1.31 -5.23
C VAL A 112 -11.02 -1.09 -3.98
N GLN A 113 -12.23 -0.56 -4.11
CA GLN A 113 -13.14 -0.33 -2.98
C GLN A 113 -13.47 -1.62 -2.23
N HIS A 114 -13.72 -2.72 -2.95
CA HIS A 114 -14.00 -4.01 -2.31
C HIS A 114 -12.79 -4.57 -1.56
N GLN A 115 -11.57 -4.40 -2.08
CA GLN A 115 -10.36 -4.80 -1.35
C GLN A 115 -10.09 -3.90 -0.15
N MET A 116 -10.31 -2.59 -0.30
CA MET A 116 -10.22 -1.62 0.80
C MET A 116 -11.18 -1.95 1.93
N ALA A 117 -12.42 -2.33 1.63
CA ALA A 117 -13.39 -2.76 2.63
C ALA A 117 -12.89 -3.97 3.44
N LYS A 118 -12.32 -4.98 2.76
CA LYS A 118 -11.72 -6.16 3.42
C LYS A 118 -10.51 -5.81 4.28
N ILE A 119 -9.66 -4.90 3.81
CA ILE A 119 -8.51 -4.42 4.57
C ILE A 119 -9.00 -3.74 5.85
N LEU A 120 -9.99 -2.84 5.75
CA LEU A 120 -10.57 -2.15 6.90
C LEU A 120 -11.24 -3.10 7.89
N GLU A 121 -11.96 -4.11 7.40
CA GLU A 121 -12.56 -5.16 8.23
C GLU A 121 -11.51 -5.93 9.03
N LEU A 122 -10.40 -6.32 8.39
CA LEU A 122 -9.29 -7.03 9.05
C LEU A 122 -8.48 -6.15 10.00
N LEU A 123 -8.39 -4.84 9.74
CA LEU A 123 -7.75 -3.87 10.64
C LEU A 123 -8.60 -3.59 11.88
N GLY A 124 -9.93 -3.65 11.75
CA GLY A 124 -10.95 -3.32 12.76
C GLY A 124 -11.06 -4.31 13.91
N GLY A 125 -9.98 -4.55 14.65
CA GLY A 125 -10.00 -5.43 15.83
C GLY A 125 -8.91 -5.21 16.88
N ASN A 126 -7.70 -4.75 16.52
CA ASN A 126 -6.63 -4.46 17.51
C ASN A 126 -5.33 -3.88 16.92
N LYS A 127 -5.31 -3.44 15.65
CA LYS A 127 -4.06 -3.11 14.95
C LYS A 127 -3.90 -1.60 14.78
N TYR A 128 -2.69 -1.11 15.10
CA TYR A 128 -2.34 0.30 15.04
C TYR A 128 -2.43 0.83 13.61
N LEU A 129 -3.35 1.76 13.36
CA LEU A 129 -3.45 2.53 12.12
C LEU A 129 -2.67 3.83 12.28
N SER A 130 -1.60 4.05 11.50
CA SER A 130 -0.92 5.35 11.47
C SER A 130 -1.41 6.16 10.27
N TRP A 131 -2.04 7.30 10.54
CA TRP A 131 -2.30 8.32 9.53
C TRP A 131 -1.03 9.17 9.36
N ALA A 132 -0.29 8.96 8.28
CA ALA A 132 0.71 9.91 7.84
C ALA A 132 0.01 10.98 6.98
N LYS A 133 -0.38 12.11 7.58
CA LYS A 133 -0.49 13.34 6.77
C LYS A 133 0.93 13.64 6.35
N THR A 134 1.22 13.60 5.06
CA THR A 134 2.54 13.95 4.51
C THR A 134 2.91 15.32 5.06
N ALA A 135 3.70 15.35 6.13
CA ALA A 135 4.22 16.59 6.66
C ALA A 135 5.16 17.09 5.59
N ASN A 136 4.77 18.23 4.98
CA ASN A 136 5.61 19.00 4.07
C ASN A 136 7.07 18.89 4.50
N LEU A 137 7.90 18.34 3.60
CA LEU A 137 9.34 18.46 3.72
C LEU A 137 9.65 19.96 3.87
N PRO A 138 10.41 20.39 4.88
CA PRO A 138 10.84 21.77 4.99
C PRO A 138 11.82 22.03 3.84
N GLY A 139 11.31 22.56 2.72
CA GLY A 139 12.15 22.78 1.53
C GLY A 139 11.49 23.39 0.30
N SER A 140 10.17 23.42 0.16
CA SER A 140 9.53 24.03 -1.01
C SER A 140 8.92 25.38 -0.67
N LYS A 141 9.75 26.42 -0.69
CA LYS A 141 9.28 27.75 -1.09
C LYS A 141 8.86 27.66 -2.55
N PHE A 142 7.57 27.69 -2.81
CA PHE A 142 7.07 28.21 -4.08
C PHE A 142 6.21 29.44 -3.79
N ARG A 143 6.41 30.44 -4.65
CA ARG A 143 6.07 31.86 -4.57
C ARG A 143 4.68 32.19 -4.04
#